data_AF-A0A951EIX7-F1
#
_entry.id   AF-A0A951EIX7-F1
#
_cell.length_a   1.000
_cell.length_b   1.000
_cell.length_c   1.000
_cell.angle_alpha   90.00
_cell.angle_beta   90.00
_cell.angle_gamma   90.00
#
_symmetry.space_group_name_H-M   'P 1'
#
loop_
_entity.id
_entity.type
_entity.pdbx_description
1 polymer ?
#
loop_
_entity_poly.entity_id
_entity_poly.type
_entity_poly.pdbx_seq_one_letter_code
_entity_poly.pdbx_strand_id
1 'polypeptide(L)' 'TAVSDLLDVINAAAGTAIEPAFAPARAGEPRHSALDPAKAAAELNWAPGTSIAAGIRKTYQQLAQTT' A
#
# COMPACT_ATOMS: atom_id res chain seq x y z
N THR A 1 -6.14 -1.74 -4.27
CA THR A 1 -5.51 -2.71 -3.35
C THR A 1 -6.34 -2.77 -2.09
N ALA A 2 -6.74 -3.96 -1.65
CA ALA A 2 -7.42 -4.10 -0.36
C ALA A 2 -6.42 -4.00 0.80
N VAL A 3 -6.91 -3.75 2.02
CA VAL A 3 -6.06 -3.67 3.22
C VAL A 3 -5.44 -5.03 3.57
N SER A 4 -6.16 -6.13 3.30
CA SER A 4 -5.64 -7.50 3.43
C SER A 4 -4.42 -7.73 2.52
N ASP A 5 -4.53 -7.36 1.24
CA ASP A 5 -3.44 -7.54 0.27
C ASP A 5 -2.19 -6.72 0.66
N LEU A 6 -2.40 -5.56 1.32
CA LEU A 6 -1.28 -4.77 1.84
C LEU A 6 -0.54 -5.48 2.97
N LEU A 7 -1.25 -6.18 3.87
CA LEU A 7 -0.63 -6.97 4.93
C LEU A 7 0.23 -8.09 4.33
N ASP A 8 -0.23 -8.78 3.29
CA ASP A 8 0.54 -9.83 2.62
C ASP A 8 1.85 -9.30 2.04
N VAL A 9 1.81 -8.13 1.40
CA VAL A 9 3.01 -7.48 0.84
C VAL A 9 3.96 -7.01 1.94
N ILE A 10 3.43 -6.52 3.06
CA ILE A 10 4.25 -6.13 4.22
C ILE A 10 4.90 -7.36 4.86
N ASN A 11 4.15 -8.44 5.07
CA ASN A 11 4.65 -9.72 5.58
C ASN A 11 5.81 -10.24 4.71
N ALA A 12 5.65 -10.20 3.38
CA ALA A 12 6.70 -10.57 2.44
C ALA A 12 7.94 -9.68 2.54
N ALA A 13 7.77 -8.35 2.69
CA ALA A 13 8.89 -7.42 2.87
C ALA A 13 9.60 -7.59 4.22
N ALA A 14 8.86 -7.97 5.26
CA ALA A 14 9.36 -8.15 6.62
C ALA A 14 9.92 -9.56 6.90
N GLY A 15 9.64 -10.54 6.04
CA GLY A 15 9.95 -11.95 6.31
C GLY A 15 9.11 -12.52 7.46
N THR A 16 7.86 -12.08 7.59
CA THR A 16 6.94 -12.48 8.67
C THR A 16 5.65 -13.09 8.10
N ALA A 17 4.81 -13.62 8.99
CA ALA A 17 3.49 -14.19 8.67
C ALA A 17 2.47 -13.71 9.72
N ILE A 18 2.30 -12.40 9.84
CA ILE A 18 1.34 -11.81 10.77
C ILE A 18 -0.07 -12.05 10.24
N GLU A 19 -0.92 -12.64 11.07
CA GLU A 19 -2.34 -12.81 10.78
C GLU A 19 -3.15 -11.57 11.20
N PRO A 20 -4.12 -11.11 10.38
CA PRO A 20 -4.94 -9.96 10.72
C PRO A 20 -5.92 -10.25 11.86
N ALA A 21 -5.98 -9.35 12.83
CA ALA A 21 -7.05 -9.34 13.84
C ALA A 21 -8.19 -8.42 13.34
N PHE A 22 -9.32 -9.02 12.93
CA PHE A 22 -10.48 -8.26 12.47
C PHE A 22 -11.24 -7.61 13.63
N ALA A 23 -11.62 -6.35 13.44
CA ALA A 23 -12.38 -5.55 14.40
C ALA A 23 -13.55 -4.85 13.69
N PRO A 24 -14.55 -4.33 14.43
CA PRO A 24 -15.63 -3.56 13.84
C PRO A 24 -15.12 -2.40 12.98
N ALA A 25 -15.80 -2.13 11.86
CA ALA A 25 -15.46 -1.02 10.98
C ALA A 25 -15.54 0.32 11.72
N ARG A 26 -14.62 1.24 11.43
CA ARG A 26 -14.64 2.58 12.02
C ARG A 26 -15.81 3.36 11.43
N ALA A 27 -16.55 4.05 12.29
CA ALA A 27 -17.66 4.88 11.85
C ALA A 27 -17.17 5.98 10.88
N GLY A 28 -17.80 6.06 9.71
CA GLY A 28 -17.46 7.05 8.67
C GLY A 28 -16.29 6.66 7.75
N GLU A 29 -15.66 5.51 7.93
CA GLU A 29 -14.55 5.09 7.06
C GLU A 29 -15.03 4.70 5.64
N PRO A 30 -14.49 5.32 4.58
CA PRO A 30 -14.86 4.96 3.21
C PRO A 30 -14.35 3.56 2.86
N ARG A 31 -15.23 2.70 2.33
CA ARG A 31 -14.86 1.32 1.94
C ARG A 31 -13.93 1.26 0.72
N HIS A 32 -14.12 2.18 -0.22
CA HIS A 32 -13.37 2.23 -1.47
C HIS A 32 -12.97 3.66 -1.77
N SER A 33 -11.71 3.86 -2.15
CA SER A 33 -11.18 5.12 -2.61
C SER A 33 -10.20 4.83 -3.75
N ALA A 34 -10.42 5.49 -4.89
CA ALA A 34 -9.60 5.36 -6.08
C ALA A 34 -9.59 6.70 -6.84
N LEU A 35 -8.50 6.97 -7.54
CA LEU A 35 -8.34 8.15 -8.38
C LEU A 35 -8.22 7.71 -9.84
N ASP A 36 -8.79 8.50 -10.74
CA ASP A 36 -8.54 8.38 -12.17
C ASP A 36 -7.29 9.20 -12.54
N PRO A 37 -6.17 8.57 -12.94
CA PRO A 37 -4.95 9.28 -13.30
C PRO A 37 -4.95 9.82 -14.74
N ALA A 38 -6.03 9.66 -15.53
CA ALA A 38 -6.05 9.99 -16.96
C ALA A 38 -5.63 11.44 -17.26
N LYS A 39 -6.04 12.41 -16.43
CA LYS A 39 -5.63 13.81 -16.60
C LYS A 39 -4.12 14.01 -16.39
N ALA A 40 -3.54 13.34 -15.39
CA ALA A 40 -2.10 13.41 -15.15
C ALA A 40 -1.31 12.75 -16.30
N ALA A 41 -1.83 11.67 -16.87
CA ALA A 41 -1.25 11.05 -18.06
C ALA A 41 -1.29 12.01 -19.26
N ALA A 42 -2.43 12.65 -19.53
CA ALA A 42 -2.60 13.55 -20.68
C ALA A 42 -1.78 14.84 -20.57
N GLU A 43 -1.80 15.49 -19.40
CA GLU A 43 -1.23 16.83 -19.23
C GLU A 43 0.24 16.81 -18.78
N LEU A 44 0.65 15.76 -18.07
CA LEU A 44 1.99 15.68 -17.45
C LEU A 44 2.82 14.53 -18.01
N ASN A 45 2.29 13.73 -18.95
CA ASN A 45 2.89 12.47 -19.39
C ASN A 45 3.26 11.57 -18.19
N TRP A 46 2.45 11.62 -17.13
CA TRP A 46 2.74 10.95 -15.87
C TRP A 46 1.98 9.63 -15.75
N ALA A 47 2.68 8.62 -15.25
CA ALA A 47 2.10 7.35 -14.83
C ALA A 47 2.82 6.83 -13.57
N PRO A 48 2.18 5.99 -12.73
CA PRO A 48 2.82 5.40 -11.57
C PRO A 48 3.95 4.44 -12.00
N GLY A 49 5.19 4.80 -11.69
CA GLY A 49 6.37 3.97 -12.01
C GLY A 49 6.78 2.97 -10.93
N THR A 50 6.15 3.00 -9.75
CA THR A 50 6.46 2.10 -8.63
C THR A 50 5.25 1.25 -8.30
N SER A 51 5.39 -0.07 -8.37
CA SER A 51 4.35 -0.99 -7.89
C SER A 51 4.24 -0.96 -6.37
N ILE A 52 3.09 -1.34 -5.83
CA ILE A 52 2.87 -1.43 -4.38
C ILE A 52 3.94 -2.29 -3.70
N ALA A 53 4.22 -3.49 -4.25
CA ALA A 53 5.24 -4.38 -3.69
C ALA A 53 6.65 -3.77 -3.68
N ALA A 54 7.03 -3.06 -4.75
CA ALA A 54 8.32 -2.39 -4.80
C ALA A 54 8.39 -1.21 -3.81
N GLY A 55 7.32 -0.43 -3.70
CA GLY A 55 7.22 0.68 -2.75
C GLY A 55 7.30 0.22 -1.30
N ILE A 56 6.45 -0.72 -0.90
CA ILE A 56 6.41 -1.27 0.47
C ILE A 56 7.76 -1.86 0.87
N ARG A 57 8.42 -2.62 0.00
CA ARG A 57 9.76 -3.16 0.30
C ARG A 57 10.76 -2.05 0.61
N LYS A 58 10.82 -1.00 -0.22
CA LYS A 58 11.73 0.15 0.00
C LYS A 58 11.40 0.87 1.31
N THR A 59 10.11 1.11 1.57
CA THR A 59 9.65 1.77 2.80
C THR A 59 10.02 0.94 4.04
N TYR A 60 9.76 -0.37 4.02
CA TYR A 60 10.10 -1.26 5.13
C TYR A 60 11.60 -1.28 5.40
N GLN A 61 12.41 -1.42 4.34
CA GLN A 61 13.87 -1.39 4.45
C GLN A 61 14.36 -0.10 5.11
N GLN A 62 13.80 1.06 4.75
CA GLN A 62 14.17 2.34 5.35
C GLN A 62 13.80 2.41 6.84
N LEU A 63 12.60 1.96 7.20
CA LEU A 63 12.15 1.96 8.60
C LEU A 63 12.98 1.01 9.47
N ALA A 64 13.32 -0.17 8.95
CA ALA A 64 14.13 -1.16 9.65
C ALA A 64 15.59 -0.73 9.89
N GLN A 65 16.10 0.24 9.13
CA GLN A 65 17.47 0.77 9.26
C GLN A 65 17.61 1.90 10.29
N THR A 66 16.49 2.45 10.80
CA THR A 66 16.55 3.57 11.74
C THR A 66 16.82 3.04 13.15
N THR A 67 18.11 2.88 13.48
CA THR A 67 18.65 2.71 14.84
C THR A 67 19.48 3.93 15.18
#